data_AF-F4N0A6-F1
#
_entry.id   AF-F4N0A6-F1
#
_cell.length_a   1.000
_cell.length_b   1.000
_cell.length_c   1.000
_cell.angle_alpha   90.00
_cell.angle_beta   90.00
_cell.angle_gamma   90.00
#
_symmetry.space_group_name_H-M   'P 1'
#
loop_
_entity.id
_entity.type
_entity.pdbx_description
1 polymer ?
#
loop_
_entity_poly.entity_id
_entity_poly.type
_entity_poly.pdbx_seq_one_letter_code
_entity_poly.pdbx_strand_id
1 'polypeptide(L)'
;MAGNSIGQFFRVTTFGESHGIALGCIIDGVPPGIPITEADIQLDLDRRRPGTSRYTTQRREPDQVRILSGVFEGVTTGTSIGLMIENTDQRSQDYSAIKDVFRPGHADYTYEQKYGVRDYRGGGRSSARETAMRVAAGAIAKKYLAQKFGVQVRGYLAQIGDISCDVVDWDQVEQNPFFCPDASKLESLDALMRELKKAGDSIGAKITVVAEHVPVGLGEPVFDRLDADLAHALMSINAVKRGGNWRWFCCGDQTW
;
A
#
# COMPACT_ATOMS: atom_id res chain seq x y z
N MET A 1 -12.75 15.88 6.25
CA MET A 1 -12.71 15.19 4.93
C MET A 1 -13.51 13.91 5.05
N ALA A 2 -14.50 13.66 4.19
CA ALA A 2 -15.37 12.48 4.32
C ALA A 2 -14.72 11.15 3.91
N GLY A 3 -13.55 11.18 3.25
CA GLY A 3 -12.86 10.00 2.71
C GLY A 3 -11.52 9.69 3.39
N ASN A 4 -11.43 9.79 4.72
CA ASN A 4 -10.23 9.42 5.48
C ASN A 4 -10.34 8.07 6.20
N SER A 5 -11.43 7.33 5.99
CA SER A 5 -11.63 5.97 6.50
C SER A 5 -11.89 4.99 5.35
N ILE A 6 -11.45 3.73 5.52
CA ILE A 6 -11.81 2.60 4.67
C ILE A 6 -12.24 1.41 5.55
N GLY A 7 -13.22 0.64 5.09
CA GLY A 7 -13.80 -0.51 5.80
C GLY A 7 -14.98 -0.17 6.71
N GLN A 8 -15.74 -1.20 7.09
CA GLN A 8 -16.94 -1.09 7.92
C GLN A 8 -16.66 -1.51 9.38
N PHE A 9 -16.44 -2.81 9.61
CA PHE A 9 -16.07 -3.35 10.92
C PHE A 9 -14.58 -3.17 11.19
N PHE A 10 -13.74 -3.81 10.36
CA PHE A 10 -12.32 -3.51 10.32
C PHE A 10 -12.14 -2.18 9.61
N ARG A 11 -12.14 -1.10 10.37
CA ARG A 11 -12.15 0.26 9.84
C ARG A 11 -10.81 0.93 10.11
N VAL A 12 -10.17 1.37 9.05
CA VAL A 12 -8.88 2.08 9.13
C VAL A 12 -9.13 3.55 8.83
N THR A 13 -8.85 4.41 9.81
CA THR A 13 -8.93 5.86 9.66
C THR A 13 -7.53 6.44 9.72
N THR A 14 -7.07 7.12 8.66
CA THR A 14 -5.69 7.62 8.59
C THR A 14 -5.62 9.14 8.77
N PHE A 15 -4.50 9.66 9.27
CA PHE A 15 -4.20 11.08 9.42
C PHE A 15 -2.74 11.39 9.09
N GLY A 16 -2.43 12.68 8.95
CA GLY A 16 -1.09 13.20 8.66
C GLY A 16 -0.81 13.43 7.17
N GLU A 17 0.19 14.26 6.95
CA GLU A 17 0.68 14.73 5.65
C GLU A 17 2.14 14.33 5.44
N SER A 18 2.57 14.28 4.17
CA SER A 18 3.94 13.87 3.82
C SER A 18 5.07 14.75 4.37
N HIS A 19 4.76 16.01 4.71
CA HIS A 19 5.69 16.98 5.34
C HIS A 19 5.16 17.46 6.70
N GLY A 20 4.26 16.68 7.32
CA GLY A 20 3.89 16.85 8.72
C GLY A 20 4.87 16.13 9.64
N ILE A 21 4.72 16.33 10.95
CA ILE A 21 5.59 15.71 11.97
C ILE A 21 5.54 14.18 11.90
N ALA A 22 4.35 13.62 11.71
CA ALA A 22 4.10 12.19 11.70
C ALA A 22 2.88 11.86 10.83
N LEU A 23 2.72 10.57 10.57
CA LEU A 23 1.52 9.95 10.03
C LEU A 23 0.98 9.01 11.08
N GLY A 24 -0.33 8.78 11.06
CA GLY A 24 -0.91 7.79 11.93
C GLY A 24 -2.21 7.24 11.40
N CYS A 25 -2.68 6.19 12.05
CA CYS A 25 -3.99 5.65 11.82
C CYS A 25 -4.60 5.10 13.10
N ILE A 26 -5.92 5.01 13.08
CA ILE A 26 -6.75 4.33 14.05
C ILE A 26 -7.38 3.15 13.34
N ILE A 27 -7.29 1.97 13.94
CA ILE A 27 -7.86 0.74 13.42
C ILE A 27 -8.89 0.25 14.44
N ASP A 28 -10.15 0.25 14.02
CA ASP A 28 -11.29 -0.26 14.79
C ASP A 28 -11.68 -1.66 14.33
N GLY A 29 -12.36 -2.41 15.20
CA GLY A 29 -12.91 -3.73 14.89
C GLY A 29 -11.90 -4.88 14.86
N VAL A 30 -10.70 -4.67 15.41
CA VAL A 30 -9.73 -5.76 15.62
C VAL A 30 -10.16 -6.60 16.82
N PRO A 31 -10.37 -7.92 16.67
CA PRO A 31 -10.74 -8.78 17.81
C PRO A 31 -9.67 -8.79 18.92
N PRO A 32 -10.05 -9.00 20.19
CA PRO A 32 -9.09 -9.19 21.28
C PRO A 32 -8.34 -10.52 21.16
N GLY A 33 -7.18 -10.62 21.82
CA GLY A 33 -6.41 -11.86 22.00
C GLY A 33 -5.47 -12.22 20.84
N ILE A 34 -5.25 -11.32 19.88
CA ILE A 34 -4.30 -11.53 18.78
C ILE A 34 -2.92 -11.07 19.25
N PRO A 35 -1.89 -11.95 19.26
CA PRO A 35 -0.53 -11.54 19.56
C PRO A 35 -0.01 -10.58 18.50
N ILE A 36 0.45 -9.39 18.90
CA ILE A 36 0.94 -8.36 17.97
C ILE A 36 1.99 -7.48 18.64
N THR A 37 3.03 -7.15 17.88
CA THR A 37 4.12 -6.25 18.24
C THR A 37 4.44 -5.33 17.06
N GLU A 38 5.18 -4.25 17.31
CA GLU A 38 5.71 -3.39 16.24
C GLU A 38 6.54 -4.20 15.23
N ALA A 39 7.31 -5.19 15.70
CA ALA A 39 8.16 -6.01 14.84
C ALA A 39 7.35 -6.81 13.80
N ASP A 40 6.15 -7.28 14.17
CA ASP A 40 5.26 -7.96 13.23
C ASP A 40 4.82 -7.05 12.08
N ILE A 41 4.54 -5.78 12.39
CA ILE A 41 4.09 -4.77 11.42
C ILE A 41 5.27 -4.26 10.59
N GLN A 42 6.44 -4.16 11.20
CA GLN A 42 7.65 -3.62 10.58
C GLN A 42 8.09 -4.44 9.36
N LEU A 43 7.83 -5.75 9.32
CA LEU A 43 8.14 -6.61 8.17
C LEU A 43 7.50 -6.10 6.88
N ASP A 44 6.21 -5.77 6.90
CA ASP A 44 5.51 -5.27 5.72
C ASP A 44 5.86 -3.80 5.43
N LEU A 45 6.12 -2.99 6.47
CA LEU A 45 6.59 -1.60 6.30
C LEU A 45 7.98 -1.53 5.66
N ASP A 46 8.88 -2.45 6.03
CA ASP A 46 10.24 -2.54 5.48
C ASP A 46 10.24 -2.91 3.99
N ARG A 47 9.25 -3.67 3.54
CA ARG A 47 9.03 -3.95 2.12
C ARG A 47 8.55 -2.73 1.35
N ARG A 48 7.73 -1.88 1.99
CA ARG A 48 7.14 -0.68 1.41
C ARG A 48 8.11 0.52 1.40
N ARG A 49 9.01 0.61 2.40
CA ARG A 49 9.76 1.84 2.66
C ARG A 49 10.56 2.31 1.43
N PRO A 50 10.66 3.63 1.23
CA PRO A 50 11.47 4.19 0.16
C PRO A 50 12.97 3.91 0.35
N GLY A 51 13.73 3.98 -0.74
CA GLY A 51 15.20 3.90 -0.67
C GLY A 51 15.75 2.48 -0.49
N THR A 52 14.92 1.44 -0.64
CA THR A 52 15.32 0.03 -0.59
C THR A 52 16.07 -0.42 -1.84
N SER A 53 15.86 0.26 -2.98
CA SER A 53 16.54 -0.04 -4.23
C SER A 53 16.94 1.21 -5.00
N ARG A 54 17.93 1.06 -5.89
CA ARG A 54 18.41 2.13 -6.79
C ARG A 54 17.36 2.69 -7.76
N TYR A 55 16.22 2.00 -7.88
CA TYR A 55 15.11 2.38 -8.75
C TYR A 55 14.02 3.17 -8.03
N THR A 56 14.03 3.18 -6.69
CA THR A 56 13.06 3.92 -5.88
C THR A 56 13.54 5.34 -5.57
N THR A 57 12.69 6.14 -4.94
CA THR A 57 13.07 7.48 -4.47
C THR A 57 14.29 7.43 -3.54
N GLN A 58 15.08 8.49 -3.55
CA GLN A 58 16.27 8.63 -2.71
C GLN A 58 15.97 8.91 -1.24
N ARG A 59 14.70 9.22 -0.92
CA ARG A 59 14.27 9.44 0.47
C ARG A 59 14.54 8.20 1.29
N ARG A 60 15.08 8.39 2.50
CA ARG A 60 15.34 7.30 3.44
C ARG A 60 14.50 7.52 4.67
N GLU A 61 13.30 6.94 4.66
CA GLU A 61 12.42 6.92 5.81
C GLU A 61 12.48 5.52 6.43
N PRO A 62 12.84 5.38 7.71
CA PRO A 62 12.94 4.07 8.35
C PRO A 62 11.58 3.46 8.63
N ASP A 63 10.49 4.24 8.51
CA ASP A 63 9.10 3.83 8.71
C ASP A 63 8.88 3.06 10.01
N GLN A 64 9.51 3.54 11.09
CA GLN A 64 9.40 2.92 12.40
C GLN A 64 8.00 3.17 12.96
N VAL A 65 7.23 2.10 13.06
CA VAL A 65 5.88 2.13 13.63
C VAL A 65 5.92 2.07 15.14
N ARG A 66 5.03 2.83 15.78
CA ARG A 66 4.76 2.77 17.22
C ARG A 66 3.31 2.43 17.43
N ILE A 67 3.04 1.44 18.28
CA ILE A 67 1.69 1.15 18.75
C ILE A 67 1.40 2.08 19.93
N LEU A 68 0.35 2.89 19.81
CA LEU A 68 -0.04 3.89 20.81
C LEU A 68 -1.18 3.41 21.73
N SER A 69 -2.02 2.51 21.25
CA SER A 69 -3.18 2.01 21.99
C SER A 69 -3.64 0.64 21.47
N GLY A 70 -4.63 0.04 22.13
CA GLY A 70 -5.30 -1.17 21.64
C GLY A 70 -4.54 -2.48 21.86
N VAL A 71 -3.32 -2.41 22.37
CA VAL A 71 -2.47 -3.57 22.70
C VAL A 71 -2.02 -3.47 24.16
N PHE A 72 -2.09 -4.59 24.87
CA PHE A 72 -1.62 -4.73 26.25
C PHE A 72 -0.90 -6.07 26.37
N GLU A 73 0.29 -6.08 26.98
CA GLU A 73 1.12 -7.29 27.13
C GLU A 73 1.33 -8.09 25.83
N GLY A 74 1.46 -7.38 24.70
CA GLY A 74 1.71 -7.98 23.39
C GLY A 74 0.48 -8.64 22.73
N VAL A 75 -0.73 -8.40 23.26
CA VAL A 75 -1.98 -8.89 22.67
C VAL A 75 -2.99 -7.78 22.43
N THR A 76 -3.81 -7.91 21.39
CA THR A 76 -4.90 -6.96 21.13
C THR A 76 -5.95 -7.01 22.24
N THR A 77 -6.47 -5.85 22.60
CA THR A 77 -7.48 -5.71 23.68
C THR A 77 -8.92 -5.70 23.16
N GLY A 78 -9.12 -5.66 21.84
CA GLY A 78 -10.44 -5.47 21.23
C GLY A 78 -10.85 -3.99 21.09
N THR A 79 -10.06 -3.07 21.64
CA THR A 79 -10.26 -1.62 21.50
C THR A 79 -9.46 -1.07 20.32
N SER A 80 -9.70 0.20 19.97
CA SER A 80 -9.04 0.87 18.84
C SER A 80 -7.52 0.84 18.95
N ILE A 81 -6.85 0.38 17.89
CA ILE A 81 -5.40 0.36 17.78
C ILE A 81 -4.95 1.65 17.09
N GLY A 82 -4.24 2.50 17.83
CA GLY A 82 -3.58 3.68 17.31
C GLY A 82 -2.16 3.34 16.86
N LEU A 83 -1.80 3.70 15.63
CA LEU A 83 -0.45 3.56 15.08
C LEU A 83 0.10 4.92 14.68
N MET A 84 1.41 5.10 14.83
CA MET A 84 2.10 6.31 14.40
C MET A 84 3.48 6.00 13.80
N ILE A 85 3.84 6.71 12.74
CA ILE A 85 5.18 6.72 12.13
C ILE A 85 5.64 8.18 12.03
N GLU A 86 6.82 8.48 12.57
CA GLU A 86 7.44 9.81 12.47
C GLU A 86 8.05 10.02 11.07
N ASN A 87 7.94 11.25 10.53
CA ASN A 87 8.59 11.61 9.27
C ASN A 87 9.95 12.24 9.57
N THR A 88 11.03 11.63 9.10
CA THR A 88 12.41 11.99 9.47
C THR A 88 13.21 12.67 8.35
N ASP A 89 12.84 12.49 7.08
CA ASP A 89 13.57 13.03 5.91
C ASP A 89 12.70 14.04 5.13
N GLN A 90 12.30 15.11 5.84
CA GLN A 90 11.50 16.19 5.27
C GLN A 90 12.38 17.23 4.55
N ARG A 91 12.48 17.12 3.23
CA ARG A 91 13.17 18.12 2.40
C ARG A 91 12.19 19.15 1.86
N SER A 92 11.78 20.09 2.71
CA SER A 92 10.82 21.13 2.32
C SER A 92 11.37 22.14 1.30
N GLN A 93 12.70 22.31 1.24
CA GLN A 93 13.36 23.32 0.41
C GLN A 93 13.28 23.04 -1.10
N ASP A 94 13.18 21.77 -1.51
CA ASP A 94 13.14 21.36 -2.91
C ASP A 94 11.82 21.72 -3.63
N TYR A 95 10.79 22.17 -2.90
CA TYR A 95 9.44 22.36 -3.42
C TYR A 95 9.01 23.83 -3.59
N SER A 96 9.88 24.80 -3.29
CA SER A 96 9.58 26.23 -3.45
C SER A 96 9.33 26.61 -4.91
N ALA A 97 10.07 26.00 -5.84
CA ALA A 97 9.95 26.25 -7.28
C ALA A 97 8.61 25.79 -7.90
N ILE A 98 7.88 24.90 -7.23
CA ILE A 98 6.57 24.40 -7.70
C ILE A 98 5.39 25.00 -6.94
N LYS A 99 5.63 26.00 -6.08
CA LYS A 99 4.59 26.66 -5.28
C LYS A 99 3.47 27.28 -6.13
N ASP A 100 3.79 27.72 -7.34
CA ASP A 100 2.85 28.38 -8.25
C ASP A 100 2.55 27.53 -9.51
N VAL A 101 2.97 26.25 -9.50
CA VAL A 101 2.80 25.33 -10.64
C VAL A 101 1.90 24.16 -10.25
N PHE A 102 1.00 23.76 -11.13
CA PHE A 102 0.22 22.52 -11.01
C PHE A 102 0.92 21.39 -11.76
N ARG A 103 1.29 20.30 -11.07
CA ARG A 103 1.96 19.19 -11.74
C ARG A 103 0.93 18.34 -12.49
N PRO A 104 1.13 18.07 -13.80
CA PRO A 104 0.26 17.19 -14.56
C PRO A 104 0.13 15.81 -13.90
N GLY A 105 -1.09 15.28 -13.83
CA GLY A 105 -1.38 13.97 -13.21
C GLY A 105 -1.40 13.96 -11.68
N HIS A 106 -1.08 15.07 -11.01
CA HIS A 106 -1.18 15.21 -9.55
C HIS A 106 -2.48 15.87 -9.11
N ALA A 107 -2.81 15.71 -7.82
CA ALA A 107 -4.02 16.25 -7.22
C ALA A 107 -3.92 17.75 -6.88
N ASP A 108 -2.85 18.44 -7.29
CA ASP A 108 -2.55 19.81 -6.90
C ASP A 108 -3.71 20.78 -7.22
N TYR A 109 -4.18 20.76 -8.48
CA TYR A 109 -5.26 21.63 -8.94
C TYR A 109 -6.60 21.28 -8.29
N THR A 110 -6.94 19.99 -8.24
CA THR A 110 -8.23 19.55 -7.69
C THR A 110 -8.34 19.81 -6.19
N TYR A 111 -7.24 19.74 -5.44
CA TYR A 111 -7.20 20.11 -4.02
C TYR A 111 -7.41 21.61 -3.83
N GLU A 112 -6.74 22.45 -4.60
CA GLU A 112 -6.90 23.90 -4.49
C GLU A 112 -8.32 24.34 -4.85
N GLN A 113 -8.90 23.81 -5.92
CA GLN A 113 -10.28 24.12 -6.31
C GLN A 113 -11.31 23.64 -5.26
N LYS A 114 -11.07 22.48 -4.63
CA LYS A 114 -12.01 21.92 -3.65
C LYS A 114 -11.93 22.58 -2.27
N TYR A 115 -10.72 22.89 -1.81
CA TYR A 115 -10.47 23.32 -0.43
C TYR A 115 -9.98 24.77 -0.31
N GLY A 116 -9.65 25.43 -1.41
CA GLY A 116 -9.09 26.80 -1.43
C GLY A 116 -7.65 26.91 -0.92
N VAL A 117 -7.09 25.83 -0.36
CA VAL A 117 -5.72 25.77 0.18
C VAL A 117 -5.05 24.49 -0.30
N ARG A 118 -3.79 24.65 -0.72
CA ARG A 118 -2.94 23.57 -1.24
C ARG A 118 -1.62 23.51 -0.47
N ASP A 119 -1.31 22.37 0.13
CA ASP A 119 0.05 22.11 0.60
C ASP A 119 0.93 21.67 -0.58
N TYR A 120 1.66 22.64 -1.13
CA TYR A 120 2.58 22.43 -2.25
C TYR A 120 3.81 21.60 -1.86
N ARG A 121 4.07 21.39 -0.56
CA ARG A 121 5.21 20.60 -0.07
C ARG A 121 4.86 19.11 -0.22
N GLY A 122 5.27 18.52 -1.33
CA GLY A 122 5.09 17.10 -1.64
C GLY A 122 3.64 16.59 -1.64
N GLY A 123 2.69 17.46 -1.98
CA GLY A 123 1.28 17.13 -2.21
C GLY A 123 0.43 16.92 -0.94
N GLY A 124 0.96 17.21 0.25
CA GLY A 124 0.25 17.10 1.52
C GLY A 124 -0.44 15.75 1.70
N ARG A 125 -1.77 15.79 1.89
CA ARG A 125 -2.62 14.61 2.11
C ARG A 125 -2.82 13.72 0.88
N SER A 126 -2.57 14.24 -0.32
CA SER A 126 -2.67 13.45 -1.56
C SER A 126 -1.45 12.58 -1.83
N SER A 127 -0.40 12.71 -1.01
CA SER A 127 0.85 11.98 -1.16
C SER A 127 0.67 10.47 -0.93
N ALA A 128 1.37 9.67 -1.74
CA ALA A 128 1.47 8.22 -1.55
C ALA A 128 2.11 7.82 -0.21
N ARG A 129 2.67 8.77 0.55
CA ARG A 129 3.18 8.56 1.91
C ARG A 129 2.10 8.01 2.86
N GLU A 130 0.82 8.32 2.63
CA GLU A 130 -0.32 7.77 3.37
C GLU A 130 -0.39 6.23 3.31
N THR A 131 0.11 5.62 2.23
CA THR A 131 0.13 4.15 2.07
C THR A 131 0.94 3.44 3.17
N ALA A 132 1.85 4.12 3.86
CA ALA A 132 2.53 3.56 5.03
C ALA A 132 1.53 3.12 6.10
N MET A 133 0.49 3.91 6.35
CA MET A 133 -0.56 3.58 7.32
C MET A 133 -1.47 2.47 6.84
N ARG A 134 -1.72 2.38 5.51
CA ARG A 134 -2.46 1.26 4.92
C ARG A 134 -1.70 -0.06 5.05
N VAL A 135 -0.39 -0.04 4.83
CA VAL A 135 0.48 -1.21 4.99
C VAL A 135 0.53 -1.63 6.46
N ALA A 136 0.69 -0.69 7.39
CA ALA A 136 0.70 -0.98 8.81
C ALA A 136 -0.60 -1.64 9.29
N ALA A 137 -1.76 -1.10 8.87
CA ALA A 137 -3.06 -1.70 9.16
C ALA A 137 -3.25 -3.05 8.44
N GLY A 138 -2.78 -3.15 7.20
CA GLY A 138 -2.80 -4.37 6.40
C GLY A 138 -2.00 -5.51 7.03
N ALA A 139 -0.89 -5.23 7.70
CA ALA A 139 -0.11 -6.24 8.43
C ALA A 139 -0.91 -6.88 9.58
N ILE A 140 -1.67 -6.06 10.32
CA ILE A 140 -2.57 -6.56 11.38
C ILE A 140 -3.70 -7.41 10.78
N ALA A 141 -4.34 -6.93 9.70
CA ALA A 141 -5.37 -7.70 9.01
C ALA A 141 -4.85 -9.04 8.46
N LYS A 142 -3.67 -9.02 7.82
CA LYS A 142 -2.97 -10.20 7.28
C LYS A 142 -2.65 -11.20 8.39
N LYS A 143 -2.15 -10.74 9.54
CA LYS A 143 -1.87 -11.59 10.71
C LYS A 143 -3.15 -12.26 11.24
N TYR A 144 -4.23 -11.50 11.38
CA TYR A 144 -5.53 -12.03 11.79
C TYR A 144 -6.07 -13.09 10.81
N LEU A 145 -6.07 -12.77 9.51
CA LEU A 145 -6.54 -13.66 8.45
C LEU A 145 -5.75 -14.98 8.42
N ALA A 146 -4.43 -14.90 8.54
CA ALA A 146 -3.57 -16.08 8.59
C ALA A 146 -3.84 -16.94 9.83
N GLN A 147 -3.91 -16.34 11.02
CA GLN A 147 -4.12 -17.09 12.27
C GLN A 147 -5.52 -17.69 12.37
N LYS A 148 -6.55 -16.95 11.95
CA LYS A 148 -7.94 -17.35 12.16
C LYS A 148 -8.48 -18.26 11.07
N PHE A 149 -8.09 -18.00 9.82
CA PHE A 149 -8.66 -18.66 8.65
C PHE A 149 -7.62 -19.40 7.79
N GLY A 150 -6.33 -19.32 8.12
CA GLY A 150 -5.26 -19.87 7.29
C GLY A 150 -5.07 -19.11 5.97
N VAL A 151 -5.69 -17.93 5.83
CA VAL A 151 -5.66 -17.16 4.58
C VAL A 151 -4.28 -16.58 4.36
N GLN A 152 -3.73 -16.81 3.17
CA GLN A 152 -2.44 -16.27 2.76
C GLN A 152 -2.63 -15.24 1.64
N VAL A 153 -2.19 -14.01 1.88
CA VAL A 153 -2.22 -12.93 0.87
C VAL A 153 -0.81 -12.59 0.42
N ARG A 154 -0.57 -12.69 -0.89
CA ARG A 154 0.71 -12.44 -1.55
C ARG A 154 0.52 -11.56 -2.77
N GLY A 155 1.58 -10.89 -3.22
CA GLY A 155 1.55 -10.11 -4.44
C GLY A 155 2.90 -10.05 -5.10
N TYR A 156 2.91 -9.86 -6.42
CA TYR A 156 4.13 -9.87 -7.24
C TYR A 156 3.98 -8.92 -8.44
N LEU A 157 5.12 -8.54 -9.01
CA LEU A 157 5.18 -7.77 -10.24
C LEU A 157 4.85 -8.66 -11.44
N ALA A 158 3.75 -8.37 -12.12
CA ALA A 158 3.32 -9.12 -13.29
C ALA A 158 3.80 -8.51 -14.61
N GLN A 159 3.99 -7.18 -14.68
CA GLN A 159 4.45 -6.53 -15.91
C GLN A 159 5.05 -5.14 -15.64
N ILE A 160 6.11 -4.76 -16.36
CA ILE A 160 6.57 -3.36 -16.51
C ILE A 160 6.76 -3.07 -17.99
N GLY A 161 6.08 -2.04 -18.50
CA GLY A 161 6.07 -1.77 -19.93
C GLY A 161 5.66 -3.01 -20.73
N ASP A 162 6.51 -3.47 -21.64
CA ASP A 162 6.27 -4.65 -22.47
C ASP A 162 6.85 -5.95 -21.87
N ILE A 163 7.49 -5.89 -20.70
CA ILE A 163 8.10 -7.06 -20.05
C ILE A 163 7.07 -7.73 -19.12
N SER A 164 6.53 -8.87 -19.55
CA SER A 164 5.67 -9.72 -18.72
C SER A 164 6.50 -10.67 -17.84
N CYS A 165 6.05 -10.83 -16.60
CA CYS A 165 6.68 -11.66 -15.58
C CYS A 165 5.65 -12.70 -15.10
N ASP A 166 5.81 -13.93 -15.58
CA ASP A 166 4.97 -15.05 -15.16
C ASP A 166 5.46 -15.63 -13.83
N VAL A 167 4.57 -16.27 -13.08
CA VAL A 167 4.96 -16.89 -11.80
C VAL A 167 5.75 -18.17 -12.09
N VAL A 168 7.08 -18.07 -11.97
CA VAL A 168 8.00 -19.22 -12.07
C VAL A 168 8.33 -19.74 -10.67
N ASP A 169 8.73 -18.84 -9.76
CA ASP A 169 9.08 -19.17 -8.38
C ASP A 169 8.62 -18.06 -7.42
N TRP A 170 7.78 -18.41 -6.45
CA TRP A 170 7.31 -17.48 -5.43
C TRP A 170 8.41 -17.04 -4.47
N ASP A 171 9.41 -17.89 -4.23
CA ASP A 171 10.48 -17.61 -3.29
C ASP A 171 11.39 -16.48 -3.81
N GLN A 172 11.40 -16.25 -5.13
CA GLN A 172 12.14 -15.14 -5.74
C GLN A 172 11.53 -13.77 -5.45
N VAL A 173 10.22 -13.67 -5.17
CA VAL A 173 9.50 -12.39 -5.09
C VAL A 173 10.13 -11.46 -4.05
N GLU A 174 10.52 -11.97 -2.88
CA GLU A 174 11.10 -11.11 -1.84
C GLU A 174 12.64 -11.00 -1.93
N GLN A 175 13.27 -11.71 -2.86
CA GLN A 175 14.73 -11.76 -3.02
C GLN A 175 15.30 -10.74 -4.01
N ASN A 176 14.44 -9.97 -4.68
CA ASN A 176 14.86 -9.02 -5.71
C ASN A 176 14.12 -7.68 -5.59
N PRO A 177 14.72 -6.58 -6.09
CA PRO A 177 14.17 -5.22 -5.92
C PRO A 177 12.90 -4.93 -6.72
N PHE A 178 12.50 -5.82 -7.62
CA PHE A 178 11.31 -5.66 -8.47
C PHE A 178 10.09 -6.39 -7.94
N PHE A 179 10.24 -7.26 -6.95
CA PHE A 179 9.22 -8.22 -6.55
C PHE A 179 8.77 -9.14 -7.70
N CYS A 180 9.72 -9.49 -8.57
CA CYS A 180 9.48 -10.33 -9.75
C CYS A 180 9.60 -11.83 -9.38
N PRO A 181 8.64 -12.68 -9.75
CA PRO A 181 8.72 -14.13 -9.52
C PRO A 181 9.52 -14.88 -10.61
N ASP A 182 9.96 -14.19 -11.66
CA ASP A 182 10.77 -14.75 -12.75
C ASP A 182 12.15 -14.09 -12.77
N ALA A 183 13.15 -14.80 -12.25
CA ALA A 183 14.53 -14.32 -12.20
C ALA A 183 15.13 -14.04 -13.59
N SER A 184 14.64 -14.72 -14.64
CA SER A 184 15.13 -14.52 -16.01
C SER A 184 14.81 -13.14 -16.59
N LYS A 185 13.81 -12.45 -16.03
CA LYS A 185 13.40 -11.10 -16.47
C LYS A 185 14.17 -9.98 -15.80
N LEU A 186 14.91 -10.26 -14.72
CA LEU A 186 15.53 -9.23 -13.89
C LEU A 186 16.52 -8.34 -14.66
N GLU A 187 17.28 -8.92 -15.58
CA GLU A 187 18.22 -8.16 -16.42
C GLU A 187 17.50 -7.23 -17.39
N SER A 188 16.43 -7.71 -18.04
CA SER A 188 15.60 -6.89 -18.93
C SER A 188 14.91 -5.76 -18.17
N LEU A 189 14.42 -6.02 -16.95
CA LEU A 189 13.82 -5.02 -16.09
C LEU A 189 14.84 -3.95 -15.64
N ASP A 190 16.06 -4.35 -15.26
CA ASP A 190 17.15 -3.41 -14.95
C ASP A 190 17.49 -2.53 -16.14
N ALA A 191 17.67 -3.12 -17.33
CA ALA A 191 17.96 -2.39 -18.55
C ALA A 191 16.88 -1.35 -18.86
N LEU A 192 15.60 -1.75 -18.78
CA LEU A 192 14.47 -0.83 -18.99
C LEU A 192 14.48 0.34 -18.00
N MET A 193 14.69 0.06 -16.70
CA MET A 193 14.72 1.12 -15.68
C MET A 193 15.90 2.09 -15.86
N ARG A 194 17.05 1.61 -16.35
CA ARG A 194 18.21 2.46 -16.64
C ARG A 194 17.95 3.41 -17.80
N GLU A 195 17.35 2.90 -18.88
CA GLU A 195 16.97 3.71 -20.05
C GLU A 195 15.95 4.79 -19.65
N LEU A 196 14.90 4.43 -18.91
CA LEU A 196 13.91 5.39 -18.42
C LEU A 196 14.54 6.48 -17.54
N LYS A 197 15.44 6.09 -16.63
CA LYS A 197 16.15 7.05 -15.77
C LYS A 197 17.03 8.00 -16.57
N LYS A 198 17.69 7.52 -17.62
CA LYS A 198 18.52 8.34 -18.52
C LYS A 198 17.66 9.31 -19.35
N ALA A 199 16.47 8.88 -19.76
CA ALA A 199 15.50 9.69 -20.48
C ALA A 199 14.73 10.69 -19.59
N GLY A 200 14.77 10.49 -18.26
CA GLY A 200 13.96 11.28 -17.33
C GLY A 200 12.47 10.95 -17.42
N ASP A 201 12.13 9.74 -17.86
CA ASP A 201 10.77 9.28 -18.10
C ASP A 201 10.33 8.24 -17.04
N SER A 202 9.04 7.92 -17.03
CA SER A 202 8.44 6.97 -16.09
C SER A 202 7.49 6.02 -16.83
N ILE A 203 7.28 4.84 -16.26
CA ILE A 203 6.38 3.83 -16.82
C ILE A 203 5.51 3.21 -15.74
N GLY A 204 4.32 2.78 -16.13
CA GLY A 204 3.43 2.02 -15.27
C GLY A 204 3.88 0.57 -15.09
N ALA A 205 3.26 -0.09 -14.12
CA ALA A 205 3.44 -1.51 -13.86
C ALA A 205 2.09 -2.18 -13.60
N LYS A 206 2.03 -3.49 -13.85
CA LYS A 206 0.93 -4.36 -13.44
C LYS A 206 1.38 -5.21 -12.26
N ILE A 207 0.59 -5.19 -11.20
CA ILE A 207 0.81 -5.98 -10.00
C ILE A 207 -0.32 -7.00 -9.90
N THR A 208 0.00 -8.24 -9.54
CA THR A 208 -0.99 -9.26 -9.22
C THR A 208 -1.00 -9.48 -7.72
N VAL A 209 -2.18 -9.59 -7.13
CA VAL A 209 -2.39 -9.96 -5.72
C VAL A 209 -3.19 -11.27 -5.70
N VAL A 210 -2.75 -12.22 -4.90
CA VAL A 210 -3.34 -13.56 -4.76
C VAL A 210 -3.69 -13.77 -3.29
N ALA A 211 -4.92 -14.19 -3.02
CA ALA A 211 -5.37 -14.64 -1.72
C ALA A 211 -5.72 -16.13 -1.79
N GLU A 212 -5.09 -16.93 -0.96
CA GLU A 212 -5.27 -18.39 -0.90
C GLU A 212 -5.95 -18.80 0.39
N HIS A 213 -6.57 -19.99 0.37
CA HIS A 213 -7.32 -20.55 1.51
C HIS A 213 -8.48 -19.66 1.97
N VAL A 214 -9.04 -18.85 1.06
CA VAL A 214 -10.16 -17.96 1.34
C VAL A 214 -11.40 -18.79 1.67
N PRO A 215 -12.03 -18.60 2.84
CA PRO A 215 -13.23 -19.34 3.19
C PRO A 215 -14.39 -18.98 2.26
N VAL A 216 -15.25 -19.96 1.98
CA VAL A 216 -16.46 -19.75 1.18
C VAL A 216 -17.44 -18.83 1.92
N GLY A 217 -18.13 -17.98 1.16
CA GLY A 217 -19.18 -17.10 1.70
C GLY A 217 -18.71 -15.75 2.24
N LEU A 218 -17.48 -15.30 1.95
CA LEU A 218 -17.07 -13.93 2.22
C LEU A 218 -17.70 -12.92 1.25
N GLY A 219 -18.11 -11.78 1.80
CA GLY A 219 -18.76 -10.68 1.08
C GLY A 219 -20.23 -10.53 1.48
N GLU A 220 -20.77 -9.35 1.25
CA GLU A 220 -22.17 -9.05 1.53
C GLU A 220 -23.00 -9.00 0.23
N PRO A 221 -24.33 -9.11 0.31
CA PRO A 221 -25.19 -9.00 -0.87
C PRO A 221 -25.18 -7.60 -1.51
N VAL A 222 -25.49 -7.56 -2.81
CA VAL A 222 -25.86 -6.35 -3.59
C VAL A 222 -24.77 -5.27 -3.71
N PHE A 223 -24.59 -4.44 -2.68
CA PHE A 223 -23.76 -3.23 -2.73
C PHE A 223 -22.37 -3.44 -2.14
N ASP A 224 -22.23 -4.33 -1.18
CA ASP A 224 -20.99 -4.61 -0.45
C ASP A 224 -20.44 -6.01 -0.83
N ARG A 225 -20.58 -6.34 -2.13
CA ARG A 225 -20.01 -7.57 -2.69
C ARG A 225 -18.49 -7.53 -2.58
N LEU A 226 -17.87 -8.67 -2.29
CA LEU A 226 -16.42 -8.74 -2.06
C LEU A 226 -15.60 -8.20 -3.23
N ASP A 227 -15.98 -8.48 -4.47
CA ASP A 227 -15.32 -7.98 -5.67
C ASP A 227 -15.46 -6.46 -5.82
N ALA A 228 -16.60 -5.90 -5.45
CA ALA A 228 -16.84 -4.46 -5.43
C ALA A 228 -15.98 -3.76 -4.37
N ASP A 229 -15.92 -4.32 -3.16
CA ASP A 229 -15.10 -3.80 -2.07
C ASP A 229 -13.61 -3.84 -2.40
N LEU A 230 -13.13 -4.95 -2.96
CA LEU A 230 -11.74 -5.07 -3.38
C LEU A 230 -11.42 -4.12 -4.53
N ALA A 231 -12.33 -3.94 -5.50
CA ALA A 231 -12.15 -2.97 -6.57
C ALA A 231 -12.07 -1.53 -6.02
N HIS A 232 -12.95 -1.16 -5.08
CA HIS A 232 -12.90 0.14 -4.42
C HIS A 232 -11.59 0.33 -3.65
N ALA A 233 -11.18 -0.65 -2.85
CA ALA A 233 -9.94 -0.60 -2.08
C ALA A 233 -8.71 -0.42 -2.98
N LEU A 234 -8.61 -1.19 -4.07
CA LEU A 234 -7.46 -1.15 -4.99
C LEU A 234 -7.44 0.14 -5.82
N MET A 235 -8.59 0.58 -6.34
CA MET A 235 -8.68 1.82 -7.12
C MET A 235 -8.45 3.08 -6.27
N SER A 236 -8.60 2.98 -4.94
CA SER A 236 -8.32 4.09 -4.01
C SER A 236 -6.83 4.32 -3.75
N ILE A 237 -5.95 3.42 -4.21
CA ILE A 237 -4.49 3.57 -4.09
C ILE A 237 -4.01 4.55 -5.14
N ASN A 238 -3.12 5.47 -4.75
CA ASN A 238 -2.56 6.47 -5.65
C ASN A 238 -1.92 5.82 -6.91
N ALA A 239 -2.08 6.49 -8.04
CA ALA A 239 -1.59 6.07 -9.36
C ALA A 239 -2.21 4.78 -9.94
N VAL A 240 -3.05 4.05 -9.20
CA VAL A 240 -3.79 2.91 -9.77
C VAL A 240 -4.76 3.42 -10.82
N LYS A 241 -4.61 2.88 -12.02
CA LYS A 241 -5.49 3.08 -13.17
C LYS A 241 -5.83 1.70 -13.72
N ARG A 242 -7.00 1.58 -14.35
CA ARG A 242 -7.42 0.32 -14.96
C ARG A 242 -6.51 0.00 -16.16
N GLY A 243 -5.77 -1.09 -16.08
CA GLY A 243 -5.07 -1.71 -17.20
C GLY A 243 -5.32 -3.22 -17.20
N GLY A 244 -6.16 -3.72 -18.11
CA GLY A 244 -6.43 -5.16 -18.29
C GLY A 244 -7.50 -5.78 -17.38
N ASN A 245 -7.84 -7.05 -17.67
CA ASN A 245 -8.87 -7.85 -16.99
C ASN A 245 -8.54 -8.11 -15.52
N TRP A 246 -9.41 -7.66 -14.61
CA TRP A 246 -9.47 -8.20 -13.25
C TRP A 246 -9.94 -9.66 -13.35
N ARG A 247 -9.02 -10.61 -13.16
CA ARG A 247 -9.39 -12.03 -12.99
C ARG A 247 -9.40 -12.33 -11.50
N TRP A 248 -10.59 -12.38 -10.93
CA TRP A 248 -10.82 -12.93 -9.60
C TRP A 248 -10.76 -14.46 -9.73
N PHE A 249 -9.61 -15.06 -9.44
CA PHE A 249 -9.54 -16.50 -9.24
C PHE A 249 -9.96 -16.79 -7.81
N CYS A 250 -11.24 -17.06 -7.60
CA CYS A 250 -11.62 -17.87 -6.45
C CYS A 250 -11.18 -19.29 -6.83
N CYS A 251 -10.11 -19.80 -6.21
CA CYS A 251 -9.70 -21.19 -6.41
C CYS A 251 -10.75 -22.08 -5.74
N GLY A 252 -11.83 -22.32 -6.47
CA GLY A 252 -12.77 -23.39 -6.27
C GLY A 252 -12.96 -24.00 -7.64
N ASP A 253 -12.32 -25.14 -7.88
CA ASP A 253 -12.68 -26.04 -8.97
C ASP A 253 -14.11 -26.53 -8.71
N GLN A 254 -15.09 -25.69 -9.00
CA GLN A 254 -16.48 -26.06 -9.21
C GLN A 254 -16.97 -25.27 -10.40
N THR A 255 -16.87 -25.92 -11.56
CA THR A 255 -17.74 -25.68 -12.71
C THR A 255 -19.19 -25.68 -12.23
N TRP A 256 -19.94 -24.61 -12.52
CA TRP A 256 -21.39 -24.70 -12.65
C TRP A 256 -21.74 -25.23 -14.03
#